data_AF-A0A7K2ZAI2-F1
#
_entry.id   AF-A0A7K2ZAI2-F1
#
_cell.length_a   1.000
_cell.length_b   1.000
_cell.length_c   1.000
_cell.angle_alpha   90.00
_cell.angle_beta   90.00
_cell.angle_gamma   90.00
#
_symmetry.space_group_name_H-M   'P 1'
#
loop_
_entity.id
_entity.type
_entity.pdbx_description
1 polymer ?
#
loop_
_entity_poly.entity_id
_entity_poly.type
_entity_poly.pdbx_seq_one_letter_code
_entity_poly.pdbx_strand_id
1 'polypeptide(L)' 'ERGDGGFGLPAMRSRAATLGGTLSVESAPGQGTALAVTLPVAVPTEERAA' A
#
# COMPACT_ATOMS: atom_id res chain seq x y z
N GLU A 1 -26.28 -6.15 -9.84
CA GLU A 1 -25.50 -4.98 -9.37
C GLU A 1 -24.05 -5.39 -9.14
N ARG A 2 -23.05 -4.52 -9.42
CA ARG A 2 -21.65 -4.81 -9.06
C ARG A 2 -21.59 -4.77 -7.53
N GLY A 3 -21.42 -5.91 -6.89
CA GLY A 3 -21.38 -6.01 -5.42
C GLY A 3 -20.45 -4.95 -4.85
N ASP A 4 -20.96 -4.20 -3.87
CA ASP A 4 -20.20 -3.19 -3.16
C ASP A 4 -18.82 -3.75 -2.78
N GLY A 5 -17.77 -3.02 -3.16
CA GLY A 5 -16.41 -3.54 -3.22
C GLY A 5 -15.96 -4.29 -1.96
N GLY A 6 -15.13 -5.32 -2.16
CA GLY A 6 -14.56 -6.09 -1.05
C GLY A 6 -13.66 -5.24 -0.14
N PHE A 7 -13.49 -5.69 1.10
CA PHE A 7 -12.73 -4.95 2.14
C PHE A 7 -11.21 -4.89 1.90
N GLY A 8 -10.68 -5.67 0.95
CA GLY A 8 -9.24 -5.81 0.73
C GLY A 8 -8.54 -4.50 0.38
N LEU A 9 -8.97 -3.83 -0.69
CA LEU A 9 -8.34 -2.57 -1.13
C LEU A 9 -8.51 -1.43 -0.12
N PRO A 10 -9.70 -1.19 0.48
CA PRO A 10 -9.84 -0.21 1.55
C PRO A 10 -8.90 -0.50 2.74
N ALA A 11 -8.81 -1.77 3.18
CA ALA A 11 -7.93 -2.15 4.28
C ALA A 11 -6.44 -1.97 3.93
N MET A 12 -6.02 -2.30 2.71
CA MET A 12 -4.65 -2.09 2.25
C MET A 12 -4.28 -0.60 2.19
N ARG A 13 -5.20 0.24 1.69
CA ARG A 13 -5.01 1.71 1.67
C ARG A 13 -4.86 2.27 3.08
N SER A 14 -5.74 1.85 4.00
CA SER A 14 -5.67 2.25 5.41
C SER A 14 -4.33 1.87 6.04
N ARG A 15 -3.86 0.64 5.82
CA ARG A 15 -2.57 0.16 6.36
C ARG A 15 -1.38 0.95 5.80
N ALA A 16 -1.35 1.17 4.50
CA ALA A 16 -0.28 1.97 3.88
C ALA A 16 -0.26 3.39 4.47
N ALA A 17 -1.43 4.03 4.60
CA ALA A 17 -1.53 5.37 5.18
C ALA A 17 -1.08 5.43 6.65
N THR A 18 -1.44 4.44 7.48
CA THR A 18 -0.97 4.35 8.87
C THR A 18 0.55 4.25 8.98
N LEU A 19 1.21 3.66 7.98
CA LEU A 19 2.67 3.57 7.89
C LEU A 19 3.31 4.78 7.18
N GLY A 20 2.55 5.85 6.91
CA GLY A 20 3.03 7.04 6.20
C GLY A 20 3.30 6.80 4.70
N GLY A 21 2.74 5.74 4.15
CA GLY A 21 2.91 5.34 2.76
C GLY A 21 1.66 5.51 1.90
N THR A 22 1.75 5.02 0.66
CA THR A 22 0.69 5.12 -0.35
C THR A 22 0.49 3.79 -1.07
N LEU A 23 -0.69 3.62 -1.68
CA LEU A 23 -1.05 2.47 -2.53
C LEU A 23 -1.61 2.95 -3.87
N SER A 24 -1.02 2.50 -4.97
CA SER A 24 -1.58 2.62 -6.33
C SER A 24 -2.09 1.28 -6.83
N VAL A 25 -3.09 1.34 -7.72
CA VAL A 25 -3.69 0.17 -8.37
C VAL A 25 -3.82 0.48 -9.85
N GLU A 26 -3.29 -0.41 -10.68
CA GLU A 26 -3.34 -0.30 -12.13
C GLU A 26 -4.04 -1.55 -12.68
N SER A 27 -5.11 -1.35 -13.44
CA SER A 27 -5.92 -2.44 -13.98
C SER A 27 -6.58 -2.00 -15.28
N ALA A 28 -6.60 -2.90 -16.26
CA ALA A 28 -7.31 -2.72 -17.51
C ALA A 28 -7.82 -4.08 -18.02
N PRO A 29 -8.95 -4.11 -18.77
CA PRO A 29 -9.47 -5.36 -19.34
C PRO A 29 -8.43 -6.09 -20.18
N GLY A 30 -8.24 -7.39 -19.90
CA GLY A 30 -7.26 -8.22 -20.61
C GLY A 30 -5.78 -7.96 -20.27
N GLN A 31 -5.46 -7.00 -19.38
CA GLN A 31 -4.09 -6.67 -18.97
C GLN A 31 -3.74 -7.16 -17.55
N GLY A 32 -4.70 -7.73 -16.84
CA GLY A 32 -4.52 -8.12 -15.44
C GLY A 32 -4.61 -6.94 -14.48
N THR A 33 -3.97 -7.06 -13.31
CA THR A 33 -4.03 -6.04 -12.25
C THR A 33 -2.72 -6.04 -11.47
N ALA A 34 -2.16 -4.85 -11.27
CA ALA A 34 -0.96 -4.62 -10.49
C ALA A 34 -1.26 -3.67 -9.31
N LEU A 35 -0.64 -3.94 -8.17
CA LEU A 35 -0.69 -3.10 -6.98
C LEU A 35 0.73 -2.72 -6.60
N ALA A 36 0.97 -1.43 -6.32
CA ALA A 36 2.25 -0.95 -5.82
C ALA A 36 2.06 -0.17 -4.52
N VAL A 37 2.91 -0.47 -3.54
CA VAL A 37 2.93 0.19 -2.23
C VAL A 37 4.26 0.91 -2.07
N THR A 38 4.21 2.17 -1.67
CA THR A 38 5.40 2.94 -1.30
C THR A 38 5.35 3.23 0.19
N LEU A 39 6.40 2.87 0.92
CA LEU A 39 6.54 3.14 2.34
C LEU A 39 7.81 3.97 2.59
N PRO A 40 7.81 4.88 3.57
CA PRO A 40 9.05 5.49 4.04
C PRO A 40 9.97 4.41 4.62
N VAL A 41 11.24 4.45 4.27
CA VAL A 41 12.26 3.59 4.87
C VAL A 41 12.65 4.22 6.21
N ALA A 42 12.44 3.50 7.31
CA ALA A 42 13.04 3.90 8.57
C ALA A 42 14.56 3.80 8.41
N VAL A 43 15.25 4.95 8.41
CA VAL A 43 16.68 4.94 8.69
C VAL A 43 16.81 4.46 10.13
N PRO A 44 17.54 3.36 10.38
CA PRO A 44 17.98 3.10 11.73
C PRO A 44 18.74 4.36 12.14
N THR A 45 18.25 5.09 13.14
CA THR A 45 19.14 5.96 13.89
C THR A 45 20.26 5.04 14.31
N GLU A 46 21.47 5.29 13.81
CA GLU A 46 22.65 4.63 14.36
C GLU A 46 22.52 4.79 15.87
N GLU A 47 22.32 3.67 16.57
CA GLU A 47 22.63 3.61 17.97
C GLU A 47 24.13 3.87 18.01
N ARG A 48 24.47 5.16 18.09
CA ARG A 48 25.85 5.63 18.14
C ARG A 48 26.45 4.96 19.36
N ALA A 49 27.35 4.02 19.09
CA ALA A 49 28.47 3.63 19.94
C ALA A 49 28.17 3.62 21.45
N ALA A 50 27.82 2.45 21.97
CA ALA A 50 28.17 2.04 23.32
C ALA A 50 28.50 0.54 23.34
#